data_AF-H1Y9U0-F1
#
_entry.id   AF-H1Y9U0-F1
#
_cell.length_a   1.000
_cell.length_b   1.000
_cell.length_c   1.000
_cell.angle_alpha   90.00
_cell.angle_beta   90.00
_cell.angle_gamma   90.00
#
_symmetry.space_group_name_H-M   'P 1'
#
loop_
_entity.id
_entity.type
_entity.pdbx_description
1 polymer ?
#
loop_
_entity_poly.entity_id
_entity_poly.type
_entity_poly.pdbx_seq_one_letter_code
_entity_poly.pdbx_strand_id
1 'polypeptide(L)'
;MTLEYIVTDLERIGDELIIFQKDELSINSEIVLLEAEDGNTIRVKDGAKYVYFLEVGTAKDFISDWLAALPSKPTAKQIALRLFEYGVNDA
;
A
#
# COMPACT_ATOMS: atom_id res chain seq x y z
N MET A 1 -3.89 -7.33 8.12
CA MET A 1 -3.05 -6.12 8.39
C MET A 1 -3.67 -4.92 7.69
N THR A 2 -3.24 -3.68 7.95
CA THR A 2 -3.79 -2.46 7.31
C THR A 2 -2.68 -1.60 6.70
N LEU A 3 -3.05 -0.60 5.88
CA LEU A 3 -2.09 0.37 5.33
C LEU A 3 -1.34 1.11 6.45
N GLU A 4 -2.04 1.58 7.49
CA GLU A 4 -1.43 2.24 8.65
C GLU A 4 -0.39 1.36 9.33
N TYR A 5 -0.61 0.04 9.38
CA TYR A 5 0.35 -0.89 9.95
C TYR A 5 1.63 -0.95 9.10
N ILE A 6 1.50 -1.16 7.78
CA ILE A 6 2.69 -1.39 6.93
C ILE A 6 3.54 -0.13 6.74
N VAL A 7 2.96 1.07 6.74
CA VAL A 7 3.74 2.32 6.55
C VAL A 7 4.69 2.60 7.71
N THR A 8 4.53 1.93 8.86
CA THR A 8 5.46 2.06 9.99
C THR A 8 6.80 1.35 9.75
N ASP A 9 6.84 0.36 8.86
CA ASP A 9 8.03 -0.44 8.58
C ASP A 9 8.22 -0.71 7.08
N LEU A 10 7.67 0.18 6.24
CA LEU A 10 7.62 0.02 4.78
C LEU A 10 9.01 -0.20 4.17
N GLU A 11 10.03 0.48 4.69
CA GLU A 11 11.43 0.36 4.27
C GLU A 11 11.99 -1.07 4.35
N ARG A 12 11.44 -1.90 5.25
CA ARG A 12 11.88 -3.30 5.43
C ARG A 12 11.15 -4.30 4.56
N ILE A 13 10.10 -3.86 3.86
CA ILE A 13 9.30 -4.69 2.96
C ILE A 13 10.00 -4.72 1.60
N GLY A 14 10.08 -5.89 0.96
CA GLY A 14 10.69 -6.03 -0.37
C GLY A 14 9.95 -5.23 -1.44
N ASP A 15 10.69 -4.58 -2.33
CA ASP A 15 10.14 -3.71 -3.39
C ASP A 15 9.33 -4.50 -4.43
N GLU A 16 9.67 -5.78 -4.59
CA GLU A 16 9.02 -6.74 -5.48
C GLU A 16 7.61 -7.16 -5.04
N LEU A 17 7.22 -6.80 -3.82
CA LEU A 17 5.91 -7.12 -3.27
C LEU A 17 4.87 -6.11 -3.73
N ILE A 18 3.63 -6.59 -3.82
CA ILE A 18 2.45 -5.79 -4.14
C ILE A 18 1.55 -5.78 -2.91
N ILE A 19 1.03 -4.59 -2.59
CA ILE A 19 -0.04 -4.38 -1.63
C ILE A 19 -1.36 -4.70 -2.32
N PHE A 20 -2.09 -5.69 -1.81
CA PHE A 20 -3.46 -5.97 -2.21
C PHE A 20 -4.43 -5.63 -1.09
N GLN A 21 -5.62 -5.11 -1.41
CA GLN A 21 -6.69 -4.78 -0.46
C GLN A 21 -7.89 -5.72 -0.58
N LYS A 22 -8.53 -6.05 0.53
CA LYS A 22 -9.68 -6.95 0.58
C LYS A 22 -10.95 -6.31 0.04
N ASP A 23 -11.48 -6.88 -1.05
CA ASP A 23 -12.77 -6.67 -1.78
C ASP A 23 -13.34 -5.24 -1.99
N GLU A 24 -12.90 -4.23 -1.25
CA GLU A 24 -13.30 -2.83 -1.35
C GLU A 24 -12.05 -1.97 -1.10
N LEU A 25 -11.72 -1.06 -2.01
CA LEU A 25 -10.61 -0.13 -1.80
C LEU A 25 -11.00 0.86 -0.69
N SER A 26 -10.38 0.70 0.48
CA SER A 26 -10.60 1.56 1.64
C SER A 26 -9.33 1.64 2.47
N ILE A 27 -9.09 2.81 3.07
CA ILE A 27 -7.96 3.04 3.99
C ILE A 27 -7.93 2.05 5.16
N ASN A 28 -9.11 1.54 5.56
CA ASN A 28 -9.26 0.59 6.66
C ASN A 28 -9.36 -0.86 6.18
N SER A 29 -9.28 -1.11 4.87
CA SER A 29 -9.36 -2.47 4.34
C SER A 29 -8.20 -3.31 4.84
N GLU A 30 -8.50 -4.58 5.06
CA GLU A 30 -7.47 -5.57 5.28
C GLU A 30 -6.59 -5.65 4.04
N ILE A 31 -5.28 -5.70 4.24
CA ILE A 31 -4.31 -5.83 3.16
C ILE A 31 -3.49 -7.10 3.30
N VAL A 32 -2.91 -7.53 2.19
CA VAL A 32 -1.90 -8.59 2.12
C VAL A 32 -0.77 -8.16 1.19
N LEU A 33 0.44 -8.63 1.48
CA LEU A 33 1.62 -8.45 0.65
C LEU A 33 1.89 -9.75 -0.08
N LEU A 34 1.94 -9.70 -1.41
CA LEU A 34 2.15 -10.87 -2.27
C LEU A 34 3.02 -10.44 -3.45
N GLU A 35 3.82 -11.36 -3.99
CA GLU A 35 4.56 -11.14 -5.23
C GLU A 35 3.59 -11.00 -6.43
N ALA A 36 4.08 -10.37 -7.50
CA ALA A 36 3.38 -10.36 -8.77
C ALA A 36 3.26 -11.81 -9.32
N GLU A 37 2.04 -12.23 -9.67
CA GLU A 37 1.86 -13.33 -10.62
C GLU A 37 1.34 -12.74 -11.91
N ASP A 38 1.94 -13.16 -13.03
CA ASP A 38 1.71 -12.61 -14.36
C ASP A 38 0.23 -12.28 -14.62
N GLY A 39 -0.05 -10.98 -14.73
CA GLY A 39 -1.33 -10.42 -15.14
C GLY A 39 -2.48 -10.56 -14.14
N ASN A 40 -2.26 -11.08 -12.93
CA ASN A 40 -3.35 -11.35 -11.98
C ASN A 40 -3.55 -10.20 -10.99
N THR A 41 -4.57 -9.38 -11.23
CA THR A 41 -4.95 -8.24 -10.36
C THR A 41 -5.84 -8.65 -9.19
N ILE A 42 -6.23 -9.92 -9.11
CA ILE A 42 -7.10 -10.46 -8.07
C ILE A 42 -6.44 -11.68 -7.41
N ARG A 43 -6.36 -11.66 -6.08
CA ARG A 43 -5.83 -12.75 -5.27
C ARG A 43 -6.92 -13.32 -4.38
N VAL A 44 -7.02 -14.64 -4.30
CA VAL A 44 -7.88 -15.31 -3.33
C VAL A 44 -7.00 -15.90 -2.26
N LYS A 45 -7.17 -15.44 -1.03
CA LYS A 45 -6.43 -15.93 0.14
C LYS A 45 -7.43 -16.19 1.27
N ASP A 46 -7.40 -17.41 1.80
CA ASP A 46 -8.28 -17.85 2.89
C ASP A 46 -9.79 -17.64 2.61
N GLY A 47 -10.19 -17.78 1.34
CA GLY A 47 -11.58 -17.57 0.90
C GLY A 47 -12.00 -16.10 0.77
N ALA A 48 -11.11 -15.15 1.06
CA ALA A 48 -11.31 -13.73 0.81
C ALA A 48 -10.63 -13.30 -0.49
N LYS A 49 -11.29 -12.40 -1.22
CA LYS A 49 -10.73 -11.81 -2.42
C LYS A 49 -10.01 -10.50 -2.09
N TYR A 50 -8.86 -10.34 -2.69
CA TYR A 50 -8.00 -9.17 -2.59
C TYR A 50 -7.74 -8.62 -3.98
N VAL A 51 -7.86 -7.31 -4.13
CA VAL A 51 -7.64 -6.57 -5.36
C VAL A 51 -6.28 -5.88 -5.30
N TYR A 52 -5.62 -5.80 -6.45
CA TYR A 52 -4.41 -5.02 -6.63
C TYR A 52 -4.65 -3.59 -6.13
N PHE A 53 -3.70 -3.06 -5.36
CA PHE A 53 -3.73 -1.67 -4.92
C PHE A 53 -2.47 -0.93 -5.38
N LEU A 54 -1.28 -1.35 -4.93
CA LEU A 54 -0.05 -0.64 -5.28
C LEU A 54 1.20 -1.51 -5.05
N GLU A 55 2.20 -1.38 -5.92
CA GLU A 55 3.53 -1.96 -5.71
C GLU A 55 4.27 -1.30 -4.53
N VAL A 56 5.01 -2.10 -3.74
CA VAL A 56 5.75 -1.59 -2.58
C VAL A 56 6.84 -0.61 -3.02
N GLY A 57 7.55 -0.88 -4.11
CA GLY A 57 8.54 0.05 -4.66
C GLY A 57 7.92 1.43 -4.95
N THR A 58 6.80 1.46 -5.67
CA THR A 58 6.07 2.71 -5.95
C THR A 58 5.60 3.41 -4.67
N ALA A 59 5.13 2.65 -3.68
CA ALA A 59 4.72 3.21 -2.40
C ALA A 59 5.89 3.88 -1.66
N LYS A 60 7.08 3.27 -1.69
CA LYS A 60 8.30 3.84 -1.09
C LYS A 60 8.73 5.11 -1.79
N ASP A 61 8.83 5.07 -3.12
CA ASP A 61 9.24 6.23 -3.92
C ASP A 61 8.33 7.42 -3.65
N PHE A 62 7.01 7.20 -3.73
CA PHE A 62 6.01 8.23 -3.44
C PHE A 62 6.13 8.79 -2.03
N ILE A 63 6.22 7.92 -1.01
CA ILE A 63 6.31 8.36 0.39
C ILE A 63 7.61 9.12 0.62
N SER A 64 8.75 8.64 0.10
CA SER A 64 10.05 9.29 0.22
C SER A 64 10.00 10.71 -0.36
N ASP A 65 9.53 10.85 -1.59
CA ASP A 65 9.42 12.14 -2.28
C ASP A 65 8.46 13.09 -1.55
N TRP A 66 7.32 12.58 -1.09
CA TRP A 66 6.35 13.37 -0.35
C TRP A 66 6.90 13.84 1.00
N LEU A 67 7.56 12.96 1.76
CA LEU A 67 8.17 13.29 3.05
C LEU A 67 9.27 14.35 2.91
N ALA A 68 10.07 14.29 1.84
CA ALA A 68 11.12 15.27 1.57
C ALA A 68 10.58 16.70 1.35
N ALA A 69 9.32 16.83 0.90
CA ALA A 69 8.66 18.11 0.67
C ALA A 69 7.96 18.69 1.92
N LEU A 70 7.86 17.94 3.03
CA LEU A 70 7.11 18.36 4.20
C LEU A 70 7.97 19.12 5.23
N PRO A 71 7.44 20.19 5.84
CA PRO A 71 8.15 20.93 6.90
C PRO A 71 8.18 20.18 8.24
N SER A 72 7.43 19.09 8.37
CA SER A 72 7.31 18.31 9.62
C SER A 72 6.98 16.86 9.33
N LYS A 73 7.37 15.95 10.23
CA LYS A 73 7.15 14.52 10.08
C LYS A 73 5.66 14.16 10.31
N PRO A 74 4.95 13.59 9.31
CA PRO A 74 3.58 13.14 9.47
C PRO A 74 3.49 11.87 10.33
N THR A 75 2.31 11.63 10.89
CA THR A 75 1.97 10.40 11.61
C THR A 75 1.77 9.23 10.65
N ALA A 76 1.87 7.99 11.13
CA ALA A 76 1.59 6.78 10.33
C ALA A 76 0.21 6.82 9.68
N LYS A 77 -0.81 7.28 10.42
CA LYS A 77 -2.16 7.48 9.90
C LYS A 77 -2.22 8.48 8.74
N GLN A 78 -1.49 9.59 8.82
CA GLN A 78 -1.43 10.58 7.73
C GLN A 78 -0.68 10.04 6.53
N ILE A 79 0.41 9.28 6.74
CA ILE A 79 1.15 8.63 5.66
C ILE A 79 0.27 7.61 4.95
N ALA A 80 -0.43 6.76 5.69
CA ALA A 80 -1.33 5.77 5.12
C ALA A 80 -2.50 6.41 4.36
N LEU A 81 -3.09 7.47 4.90
CA LEU A 81 -4.14 8.21 4.20
C LEU A 81 -3.62 8.81 2.89
N ARG A 82 -2.45 9.42 2.92
CA ARG A 82 -1.85 10.03 1.73
C ARG A 82 -1.49 8.97 0.68
N LEU A 83 -0.93 7.84 1.09
CA LEU A 83 -0.63 6.72 0.21
C LEU A 83 -1.90 6.13 -0.40
N PHE A 84 -2.97 6.02 0.38
CA PHE A 84 -4.27 5.59 -0.11
C PHE A 84 -4.82 6.53 -1.17
N GLU A 85 -4.81 7.84 -0.92
CA GLU A 85 -5.23 8.85 -1.89
C GLU A 85 -4.44 8.78 -3.19
N TYR A 86 -3.12 8.55 -3.11
CA TYR A 86 -2.28 8.36 -4.29
C TYR A 86 -2.68 7.10 -5.06
N GLY A 87 -2.76 5.95 -4.37
CA GLY A 87 -3.07 4.67 -4.99
C GLY A 87 -4.46 4.56 -5.62
N VAL A 88 -5.44 5.37 -5.19
CA VAL A 88 -6.80 5.37 -5.79
C VAL A 88 -7.01 6.42 -6.89
N ASN A 89 -6.17 7.46 -6.96
CA ASN A 89 -6.37 8.57 -7.91
C ASN A 89 -5.30 8.66 -9.00
N ASP A 90 -4.05 8.32 -8.69
CA ASP A 90 -2.88 8.68 -9.51
C ASP A 90 -2.02 7.48 -9.95
N ALA A 91 -2.25 6.29 -9.39
CA ALA A 91 -1.44 5.08 -9.61
C ALA A 91 -1.91 4.22 -10.80
#